data_AF-A0A8I1WPA9-F1
#
_entry.id   AF-A0A8I1WPA9-F1
#
_cell.length_a   1.000
_cell.length_b   1.000
_cell.length_c   1.000
_cell.angle_alpha   90.00
_cell.angle_beta   90.00
_cell.angle_gamma   90.00
#
_symmetry.space_group_name_H-M   'P 1'
#
loop_
_entity.id
_entity.type
_entity.pdbx_description
1 polymer ?
#
loop_
_entity_poly.entity_id
_entity_poly.type
_entity_poly.pdbx_seq_one_letter_code
_entity_poly.pdbx_strand_id
1 'polypeptide(L)'
;METKLLQKLMNLPLTDRGNAERLQILFGNKWKYLSRYRGWMRWDRYCWRGRKTEEMWQAAAEAFRTLALEIYRLPVPPGDMEQDRRVRIMAWLTRSQLNYHTTLAVRYFKEMNREEQAG
;
A
#
# COMPACT_ATOMS: atom_id res chain seq x y z
N MET A 1 5.07 -8.85 9.85
CA MET A 1 4.32 -7.60 10.16
C MET A 1 3.62 -7.76 11.50
N GLU A 2 3.48 -6.72 12.33
CA GLU A 2 2.72 -6.86 13.60
C GLU A 2 1.25 -7.22 13.32
N THR A 3 0.67 -8.12 14.11
CA THR A 3 -0.71 -8.64 13.90
C THR A 3 -1.75 -7.52 13.87
N LYS A 4 -1.63 -6.51 14.76
CA LYS A 4 -2.56 -5.36 14.79
C LYS A 4 -2.49 -4.53 13.51
N LEU A 5 -1.29 -4.34 12.97
CA LEU A 5 -1.08 -3.62 11.71
C LEU A 5 -1.67 -4.41 10.53
N LEU A 6 -1.44 -5.72 10.49
CA LEU A 6 -1.99 -6.60 9.47
C LEU A 6 -3.52 -6.58 9.46
N GLN A 7 -4.15 -6.67 10.64
CA GLN A 7 -5.60 -6.54 10.81
C GLN A 7 -6.11 -5.20 10.27
N LYS A 8 -5.42 -4.10 10.60
CA LYS A 8 -5.77 -2.76 10.12
C LYS A 8 -5.76 -2.70 8.59
N LEU A 9 -4.74 -3.25 7.94
CA LEU A 9 -4.61 -3.29 6.48
C LEU A 9 -5.66 -4.19 5.80
N MET A 10 -6.06 -5.27 6.46
CA MET A 10 -7.14 -6.17 6.02
C MET A 10 -8.53 -5.54 6.13
N ASN A 11 -8.71 -4.59 7.04
CA ASN A 11 -9.98 -3.89 7.25
C ASN A 11 -10.23 -2.75 6.25
N LEU A 12 -9.21 -2.35 5.48
CA LEU A 12 -9.36 -1.29 4.48
C LEU A 12 -10.22 -1.76 3.28
N PRO A 13 -10.97 -0.85 2.62
CA PRO A 13 -11.78 -1.20 1.45
C PRO A 13 -10.99 -1.88 0.33
N LEU A 14 -11.63 -2.79 -0.41
CA LEU A 14 -11.05 -3.46 -1.58
C LEU A 14 -11.23 -2.58 -2.83
N THR A 15 -10.61 -1.40 -2.80
CA THR A 15 -10.65 -0.40 -3.88
C THR A 15 -9.26 0.20 -4.07
N ASP A 16 -9.03 0.90 -5.19
CA ASP A 16 -7.74 1.56 -5.44
C ASP A 16 -7.45 2.68 -4.43
N ARG A 17 -8.49 3.36 -3.91
CA ARG A 17 -8.36 4.32 -2.80
C ARG A 17 -7.99 3.61 -1.49
N GLY A 18 -8.63 2.47 -1.19
CA GLY A 18 -8.24 1.64 -0.05
C GLY A 18 -6.80 1.11 -0.18
N ASN A 19 -6.33 0.82 -1.39
CA ASN A 19 -4.93 0.50 -1.65
C ASN A 19 -4.00 1.69 -1.41
N ALA A 20 -4.40 2.91 -1.77
CA ALA A 20 -3.62 4.10 -1.42
C ALA A 20 -3.51 4.30 0.09
N GLU A 21 -4.58 4.04 0.85
CA GLU A 21 -4.55 4.04 2.32
C GLU A 21 -3.61 2.95 2.87
N ARG A 22 -3.59 1.76 2.25
CA ARG A 22 -2.58 0.72 2.57
C ARG A 22 -1.16 1.24 2.35
N LEU A 23 -0.91 1.90 1.22
CA LEU A 23 0.40 2.50 0.91
C LEU A 23 0.77 3.60 1.91
N GLN A 24 -0.17 4.46 2.31
CA GLN A 24 0.07 5.47 3.34
C GLN A 24 0.51 4.83 4.67
N ILE A 25 -0.16 3.75 5.09
CA ILE A 25 0.19 3.04 6.32
C ILE A 25 1.55 2.33 6.20
N LEU A 26 1.81 1.67 5.07
CA LEU A 26 3.04 0.89 4.86
C LEU A 26 4.27 1.77 4.59
N PHE A 27 4.08 2.92 3.95
CA PHE A 27 5.13 3.77 3.42
C PHE A 27 5.18 5.19 3.95
N GLY A 28 4.22 5.69 4.72
CA GLY A 28 4.14 7.12 5.10
C GLY A 28 5.43 7.71 5.68
N ASN A 29 6.29 6.87 6.26
CA ASN A 29 7.60 7.26 6.82
C ASN A 29 8.80 6.99 5.88
N LYS A 30 8.58 6.37 4.72
CA LYS A 30 9.61 5.89 3.78
C LYS A 30 9.47 6.52 2.39
N TRP A 31 8.24 6.76 1.92
CA TRP A 31 7.95 7.38 0.64
C TRP A 31 7.01 8.56 0.84
N LYS A 32 7.32 9.68 0.20
CA LYS A 32 6.43 10.85 0.12
C LYS A 32 6.47 11.45 -1.27
N TYR A 33 5.34 11.99 -1.71
CA TYR A 33 5.32 12.86 -2.89
C TYR A 33 5.50 14.30 -2.42
N LEU A 34 6.56 14.97 -2.83
CA LEU A 34 6.79 16.37 -2.44
C LEU A 34 6.44 17.31 -3.61
N SER A 35 5.43 18.16 -3.41
CA SER A 35 4.90 19.03 -4.45
C SER A 35 5.93 20.05 -4.95
N ARG A 36 6.76 20.59 -4.05
CA ARG A 36 7.88 21.49 -4.38
C ARG A 36 8.83 20.91 -5.42
N TYR A 37 9.07 19.60 -5.36
CA TYR A 37 9.97 18.89 -6.28
C TYR A 37 9.22 18.18 -7.41
N ARG A 38 7.89 18.24 -7.40
CA ARG A 38 6.98 17.54 -8.33
C ARG A 38 7.29 16.04 -8.46
N GLY A 39 7.87 15.42 -7.44
CA GLY A 39 8.44 14.07 -7.54
C GLY A 39 8.27 13.23 -6.27
N TRP A 40 8.45 11.92 -6.45
CA TRP A 40 8.52 10.97 -5.36
C TRP A 40 9.88 11.02 -4.69
N MET A 41 9.87 11.01 -3.36
CA MET A 41 11.05 11.00 -2.52
C MET A 41 11.03 9.75 -1.65
N ARG A 42 12.18 9.10 -1.50
CA ARG A 42 12.36 7.98 -0.58
C ARG A 42 13.36 8.37 0.50
N TRP A 43 13.03 8.10 1.75
CA TRP A 43 13.94 8.30 2.88
C TRP A 43 15.02 7.21 2.87
N ASP A 44 16.28 7.61 2.82
CA ASP A 44 17.44 6.68 2.80
C ASP A 44 18.12 6.49 4.17
N ARG A 45 17.46 6.96 5.24
CA ARG A 45 17.95 7.11 6.64
C ARG A 45 18.66 8.43 6.95
N TYR A 46 19.18 9.13 5.94
CA TYR A 46 19.90 10.40 6.13
C TYR A 46 19.14 11.58 5.51
N CYS A 47 18.58 11.40 4.31
CA CYS A 47 17.86 12.44 3.60
C CYS A 47 16.75 11.88 2.69
N TRP A 48 15.90 12.78 2.21
CA TRP A 48 14.94 12.50 1.16
C TRP A 48 15.64 12.51 -0.20
N ARG A 49 15.64 11.37 -0.90
CA ARG A 49 16.19 11.27 -2.26
C ARG A 49 15.11 11.13 -3.31
N GLY A 50 15.25 11.86 -4.40
CA GLY A 50 14.40 11.74 -5.58
C GLY A 50 14.45 10.33 -6.15
N ARG A 51 13.28 9.86 -6.61
CA ARG A 51 13.09 8.53 -7.21
C ARG A 51 12.20 8.66 -8.44
N LYS A 52 12.41 7.77 -9.40
CA LYS A 52 11.54 7.68 -10.57
C LYS A 52 10.16 7.21 -10.14
N THR A 53 9.11 7.66 -10.83
CA THR A 53 7.74 7.20 -10.58
C THR A 53 7.60 5.68 -10.74
N GLU A 54 8.35 5.09 -11.67
CA GLU A 54 8.39 3.64 -11.86
C GLU A 54 8.86 2.89 -10.61
N GLU A 55 9.85 3.42 -9.88
CA GLU A 55 10.32 2.81 -8.63
C GLU A 55 9.22 2.82 -7.56
N MET A 56 8.38 3.87 -7.54
CA MET A 56 7.22 3.93 -6.65
C MET A 56 6.14 2.91 -7.05
N TRP A 57 5.91 2.70 -8.36
CA TRP A 57 5.00 1.65 -8.83
C TRP A 57 5.48 0.25 -8.46
N GLN A 58 6.77 -0.05 -8.68
CA GLN A 58 7.37 -1.33 -8.28
C GLN A 58 7.27 -1.53 -6.77
N ALA A 59 7.55 -0.50 -5.97
CA ALA A 59 7.40 -0.55 -4.52
C ALA A 59 5.95 -0.83 -4.09
N ALA A 60 4.97 -0.18 -4.72
CA ALA A 60 3.56 -0.41 -4.43
C ALA A 60 3.11 -1.84 -4.76
N ALA A 61 3.48 -2.36 -5.93
CA ALA A 61 3.20 -3.75 -6.30
C ALA A 61 3.82 -4.74 -5.31
N GLU A 62 5.08 -4.51 -4.93
CA GLU A 62 5.78 -5.32 -3.93
C GLU A 62 5.11 -5.28 -2.55
N ALA A 63 4.59 -4.12 -2.14
CA ALA A 63 3.85 -3.98 -0.90
C ALA A 63 2.56 -4.81 -0.90
N PHE A 64 1.81 -4.82 -2.01
CA PHE A 64 0.61 -5.65 -2.13
C PHE A 64 0.94 -7.14 -2.11
N ARG A 65 2.01 -7.54 -2.80
CA ARG A 65 2.52 -8.92 -2.80
C ARG A 65 2.92 -9.37 -1.39
N THR A 66 3.71 -8.55 -0.70
CA THR A 66 4.14 -8.82 0.68
C THR A 66 2.93 -8.94 1.60
N LEU A 67 1.96 -8.04 1.51
CA LEU A 67 0.76 -8.09 2.33
C LEU A 67 -0.06 -9.38 2.09
N ALA A 68 -0.23 -9.80 0.84
CA ALA A 68 -0.92 -11.05 0.52
C ALA A 68 -0.20 -12.27 1.13
N LEU A 69 1.14 -12.31 1.07
CA LEU A 69 1.95 -13.36 1.68
C LEU A 69 1.83 -13.37 3.22
N GLU A 70 1.81 -12.21 3.85
CA GLU A 70 1.63 -12.10 5.31
C GLU A 70 0.22 -12.58 5.73
N ILE A 71 -0.83 -12.30 4.95
CA ILE A 71 -2.18 -12.83 5.20
C ILE A 71 -2.21 -14.35 5.03
N TYR A 72 -1.57 -14.88 3.99
CA TYR A 72 -1.50 -16.32 3.73
C TYR A 72 -0.81 -17.09 4.87
N ARG A 73 0.18 -16.48 5.53
CA ARG A 73 0.92 -17.07 6.65
C ARG A 73 0.13 -17.11 7.97
N LEU A 74 -1.03 -16.45 8.04
CA LEU A 74 -1.85 -16.48 9.25
C LEU A 74 -2.36 -17.91 9.53
N PRO A 75 -2.47 -18.32 10.81
CA PRO A 75 -3.11 -19.57 11.17
C PRO A 75 -4.52 -19.66 10.57
N VAL A 76 -4.91 -20.87 10.16
CA VAL A 76 -6.26 -21.14 9.64
C VAL A 76 -7.28 -20.70 10.69
N PRO A 77 -8.22 -19.80 10.34
CA PRO A 77 -9.23 -19.34 11.28
C PRO A 77 -10.24 -20.46 11.55
N PRO A 78 -10.88 -20.49 12.73
CA PRO A 78 -11.82 -21.55 13.11
C PRO A 78 -13.17 -21.51 12.37
N GLY A 79 -13.38 -20.56 11.45
CA GLY A 79 -14.66 -20.41 10.76
C GLY A 79 -14.53 -19.90 9.32
N ASP A 80 -15.46 -20.35 8.48
CA ASP A 80 -15.46 -20.15 7.03
C ASP A 80 -15.53 -18.66 6.64
N MET A 81 -16.25 -17.83 7.40
CA MET A 81 -16.40 -16.41 7.09
C MET A 81 -15.07 -15.64 7.09
N GLU A 82 -14.20 -15.87 8.07
CA GLU A 82 -12.90 -15.19 8.12
C GLU A 82 -11.93 -15.77 7.08
N GLN A 83 -12.03 -17.07 6.78
CA GLN A 83 -11.26 -17.69 5.70
C GLN A 83 -11.65 -17.10 4.34
N ASP A 84 -12.94 -17.05 4.02
CA ASP A 84 -13.47 -16.44 2.80
C ASP A 84 -13.06 -14.97 2.67
N ARG A 85 -13.13 -14.23 3.77
CA ARG A 85 -12.69 -12.84 3.81
C ARG A 85 -11.21 -12.71 3.45
N ARG A 86 -10.33 -13.55 4.03
CA ARG A 86 -8.90 -13.57 3.71
C ARG A 86 -8.66 -13.90 2.24
N VAL A 87 -9.36 -14.89 1.70
CA VAL A 87 -9.27 -15.26 0.27
C VAL A 87 -9.63 -14.08 -0.63
N ARG A 88 -10.73 -13.37 -0.36
CA ARG A 88 -11.14 -12.19 -1.14
C ARG A 88 -10.10 -11.06 -1.07
N ILE A 89 -9.55 -10.79 0.12
CA ILE A 89 -8.51 -9.78 0.30
C ILE A 89 -7.24 -10.15 -0.48
N MET A 90 -6.77 -11.40 -0.36
CA MET A 90 -5.60 -11.88 -1.09
C MET A 90 -5.81 -11.81 -2.61
N ALA A 91 -6.97 -12.21 -3.11
CA ALA A 91 -7.31 -12.09 -4.53
C ALA A 91 -7.28 -10.63 -5.00
N TRP A 92 -7.83 -9.70 -4.21
CA TRP A 92 -7.75 -8.27 -4.51
C TRP A 92 -6.32 -7.75 -4.52
N LEU A 93 -5.50 -8.10 -3.53
CA LEU A 93 -4.09 -7.68 -3.47
C LEU A 93 -3.26 -8.25 -4.62
N THR A 94 -3.52 -9.49 -5.04
CA THR A 94 -2.89 -10.09 -6.24
C THR A 94 -3.28 -9.33 -7.49
N ARG A 95 -4.56 -9.06 -7.71
CA ARG A 95 -5.04 -8.23 -8.83
C ARG A 95 -4.45 -6.81 -8.80
N SER A 96 -4.26 -6.26 -7.60
CA SER A 96 -3.72 -4.91 -7.40
C SER A 96 -2.27 -4.74 -7.83
N GLN A 97 -1.55 -5.83 -8.08
CA GLN A 97 -0.17 -5.79 -8.62
C GLN A 97 -0.13 -5.45 -10.11
N LEU A 98 -1.26 -5.55 -10.83
CA LEU A 98 -1.35 -5.17 -12.25
C LEU A 98 -1.14 -3.66 -12.42
N ASN A 99 -0.48 -3.27 -13.51
CA ASN A 99 -0.11 -1.87 -13.80
C ASN A 99 -1.26 -0.88 -13.64
N TYR A 100 -2.47 -1.23 -14.07
CA TYR A 100 -3.66 -0.39 -13.94
C TYR A 100 -3.96 -0.02 -12.48
N HIS A 101 -4.11 -1.02 -11.61
CA HIS A 101 -4.46 -0.82 -10.21
C HIS A 101 -3.31 -0.18 -9.42
N THR A 102 -2.08 -0.60 -9.68
CA THR A 102 -0.88 0.03 -9.09
C THR A 102 -0.82 1.51 -9.43
N THR A 103 -1.05 1.88 -10.70
CA THR A 103 -1.04 3.28 -11.14
C THR A 103 -2.11 4.11 -10.44
N LEU A 104 -3.34 3.58 -10.33
CA LEU A 104 -4.44 4.28 -9.65
C LEU A 104 -4.17 4.44 -8.15
N ALA A 105 -3.71 3.40 -7.47
CA ALA A 105 -3.36 3.47 -6.05
C ALA A 105 -2.24 4.50 -5.79
N VAL A 106 -1.21 4.53 -6.64
CA VAL A 106 -0.14 5.54 -6.53
C VAL A 106 -0.64 6.95 -6.83
N ARG A 107 -1.62 7.12 -7.73
CA ARG A 107 -2.27 8.42 -7.98
C ARG A 107 -3.00 8.93 -6.74
N TYR A 108 -3.85 8.11 -6.12
CA TYR A 108 -4.56 8.49 -4.90
C TYR A 108 -3.60 8.73 -3.73
N PHE A 109 -2.54 7.93 -3.60
CA PHE A 109 -1.53 8.15 -2.56
C PHE A 109 -0.80 9.49 -2.75
N LYS A 110 -0.54 9.90 -3.99
CA LYS A 110 0.00 11.23 -4.32
C LYS A 110 -0.97 12.35 -3.92
N GLU A 111 -2.27 12.17 -4.12
CA GLU A 111 -3.30 13.14 -3.70
C GLU A 111 -3.31 13.31 -2.18
N MET A 112 -3.31 12.20 -1.43
CA MET A 112 -3.23 12.22 0.05
C MET A 112 -1.98 12.97 0.55
N ASN A 113 -0.82 12.75 -0.07
CA ASN A 113 0.41 13.47 0.27
C ASN A 113 0.30 14.98 0.01
N ARG A 114 -0.44 15.39 -1.03
CA ARG A 114 -0.66 16.81 -1.36
C ARG A 114 -1.58 17.48 -0.36
N GLU A 115 -2.64 16.78 0.06
CA GLU A 115 -3.56 17.24 1.10
C GLU A 115 -2.83 17.42 2.43
N GLU A 116 -1.96 16.47 2.83
CA GLU A 116 -1.12 16.57 4.03
C GLU A 116 -0.16 17.78 4.01
N GLN A 117 0.25 18.25 2.82
CA GLN A 117 1.11 19.44 2.66
C GLN A 117 0.34 20.76 2.69
N ALA A 118 -0.99 20.73 2.50
CA ALA A 118 -1.83 21.92 2.39
C ALA A 118 -2.52 22.29 3.71
N GLY A 119 -2.57 21.36 4.67
CA GLY A 119 -3.02 21.60 6.05
C GLY A 119 -1.85 21.91 6.97
#